data_AF-A0A921FK15-F1
#
_entry.id   AF-A0A921FK15-F1
#
_cell.length_a   1.000
_cell.length_b   1.000
_cell.length_c   1.000
_cell.angle_alpha   90.00
_cell.angle_beta   90.00
_cell.angle_gamma   90.00
#
_symmetry.space_group_name_H-M   'P 1'
#
loop_
_entity.id
_entity.type
_entity.pdbx_description
1 polymer ?
#
loop_
_entity_poly.entity_id
_entity_poly.type
_entity_poly.pdbx_seq_one_letter_code
_entity_poly.pdbx_strand_id
1 'polypeptide(L)'
;MTLVGRALAHQRIANTHPAWGILRAQNAPVILAILERRLAREQRQIPAPDFFEQVTEDLEELRSEGFELPRTAQDYIADWRRSGILIRRPSTQVREETFELSPGALAAMQFVDEIHTPRRTVTESRLATIQNMLAQLVAETDPDITSRLTTLEAKKARIEDQIQRLTQGELEVLDAERAVERVDEILNLVTEVPSDFARVRQEIEGLNHDLREKLIDSQDSRSQVLEDVFRDVDILADSDAGRSFYGFYALLLDPERGLEFEEAIRTITDRGFAQQLPAAQLRALRRMLPILQERSTEVHQILTSFSRSLRRFVQTQRLAEERRLHRQLRAALKDALQISEQVRPTDQYDVELQPSRLPQIASVSALRLNNPGDYRVETQLEENHMGVVSLAEIQQLARTMDIDMISPHH
;
A
#
# COMPACT_ATOMS: atom_id res chain seq x y z
N MET A 1 20.83 10.12 24.78
CA MET A 1 20.56 8.69 25.02
C MET A 1 21.84 8.00 25.45
N THR A 2 21.80 7.17 26.51
CA THR A 2 22.93 6.33 26.94
C THR A 2 23.13 5.15 25.97
N LEU A 3 24.32 4.54 25.96
CA LEU A 3 24.63 3.36 25.14
C LEU A 3 23.62 2.22 25.39
N VAL A 4 23.28 1.97 26.65
CA VAL A 4 22.28 0.97 27.07
C VAL A 4 20.90 1.29 26.49
N GLY A 5 20.49 2.56 26.51
CA GLY A 5 19.22 2.99 25.92
C GLY A 5 19.17 2.73 24.40
N ARG A 6 20.26 2.99 23.67
CA ARG A 6 20.35 2.66 22.23
C ARG A 6 20.31 1.15 21.99
N ALA A 7 21.04 0.37 22.78
CA ALA A 7 21.06 -1.09 22.66
C ALA A 7 19.65 -1.70 22.88
N LEU A 8 18.92 -1.24 23.91
CA LEU A 8 17.54 -1.68 24.15
C LEU A 8 16.58 -1.24 23.04
N ALA A 9 16.77 -0.05 22.46
CA ALA A 9 15.99 0.39 21.30
C ALA A 9 16.22 -0.51 20.08
N HIS A 10 17.49 -0.84 19.78
CA HIS A 10 17.83 -1.77 18.70
C HIS A 10 17.33 -3.19 18.97
N GLN A 11 17.40 -3.66 20.22
CA GLN A 11 16.87 -4.97 20.59
C GLN A 11 15.35 -5.04 20.38
N ARG A 12 14.62 -3.98 20.71
CA ARG A 12 13.17 -3.91 20.44
C ARG A 12 12.90 -3.99 18.94
N ILE A 13 13.59 -3.20 18.13
CA ILE A 13 13.46 -3.23 16.66
C ILE A 13 13.80 -4.61 16.11
N ALA A 14 14.89 -5.24 16.57
CA ALA A 14 15.31 -6.56 16.12
C ALA A 14 14.29 -7.67 16.43
N ASN A 15 13.49 -7.50 17.49
CA ASN A 15 12.46 -8.45 17.89
C ASN A 15 11.11 -8.22 17.17
N THR A 16 10.84 -7.00 16.69
CA THR A 16 9.54 -6.64 16.11
C THR A 16 9.58 -6.39 14.60
N HIS A 17 10.72 -6.02 14.04
CA HIS A 17 10.82 -5.61 12.64
C HIS A 17 11.00 -6.83 11.71
N PRO A 18 10.08 -7.07 10.75
CA PRO A 18 10.13 -8.25 9.89
C PRO A 18 11.43 -8.40 9.12
N ALA A 19 12.01 -7.29 8.63
CA ALA A 19 13.28 -7.34 7.90
C ALA A 19 14.40 -7.95 8.73
N TRP A 20 14.54 -7.53 9.99
CA TRP A 20 15.56 -8.07 10.90
C TRP A 20 15.26 -9.53 11.24
N GLY A 21 13.97 -9.86 11.42
CA GLY A 21 13.51 -11.22 11.63
C GLY A 21 13.96 -12.17 10.52
N ILE A 22 13.74 -11.78 9.25
CA ILE A 22 14.17 -12.56 8.07
C ILE A 22 15.69 -12.68 8.03
N LEU A 23 16.43 -11.58 8.12
CA LEU A 23 17.89 -11.57 7.98
C LEU A 23 18.60 -12.33 9.10
N ARG A 24 17.97 -12.49 10.27
CA ARG A 24 18.49 -13.28 11.39
C ARG A 24 18.07 -14.76 11.34
N ALA A 25 17.08 -15.13 10.54
CA ALA A 25 16.55 -16.49 10.51
C ALA A 25 17.63 -17.48 10.04
N GLN A 26 17.71 -18.66 10.67
CA GLN A 26 18.69 -19.68 10.28
C GLN A 26 18.43 -20.19 8.85
N ASN A 27 17.17 -20.25 8.44
CA ASN A 27 16.74 -20.61 7.10
C ASN A 27 16.47 -19.38 6.21
N ALA A 28 17.10 -18.23 6.48
CA ALA A 28 16.90 -17.00 5.70
C ALA A 28 17.04 -17.21 4.17
N PRO A 29 18.03 -17.95 3.64
CA PRO A 29 18.13 -18.19 2.20
C PRO A 29 16.90 -18.86 1.60
N VAL A 30 16.32 -19.83 2.33
CA VAL A 30 15.10 -20.54 1.91
C VAL A 30 13.88 -19.62 1.95
N ILE A 31 13.73 -18.86 3.04
CA ILE A 31 12.63 -17.89 3.17
C ILE A 31 12.69 -16.89 2.00
N LEU A 32 13.85 -16.30 1.76
CA LEU A 32 14.05 -15.30 0.71
C LEU A 32 13.79 -15.89 -0.68
N ALA A 33 14.32 -17.08 -0.99
CA ALA A 33 14.12 -17.72 -2.29
C ALA A 33 12.65 -18.03 -2.58
N ILE A 34 11.91 -18.59 -1.61
CA ILE A 34 10.48 -18.89 -1.76
C ILE A 34 9.68 -17.60 -1.94
N LEU A 35 9.89 -16.62 -1.05
CA LEU A 35 9.16 -15.34 -1.12
C LEU A 35 9.49 -14.55 -2.39
N GLU A 36 10.71 -14.66 -2.92
CA GLU A 36 11.10 -14.03 -4.18
C GLU A 36 10.43 -14.67 -5.38
N ARG A 37 10.47 -16.01 -5.44
CA ARG A 37 9.82 -16.78 -6.50
C ARG A 37 8.33 -16.50 -6.56
N ARG A 38 7.67 -16.39 -5.40
CA ARG A 38 6.20 -16.35 -5.31
C ARG A 38 5.61 -14.94 -5.23
N LEU A 39 6.22 -14.01 -4.49
CA LEU A 39 5.58 -12.73 -4.13
C LEU A 39 6.37 -11.46 -4.52
N ALA A 40 7.62 -11.58 -4.97
CA ALA A 40 8.46 -10.41 -5.25
C ALA A 40 8.44 -9.91 -6.70
N ARG A 41 7.87 -10.68 -7.63
CA ARG A 41 7.89 -10.39 -9.07
C ARG A 41 6.54 -9.83 -9.52
N GLU A 42 5.98 -10.35 -10.61
CA GLU A 42 4.75 -9.84 -11.22
C GLU A 42 3.52 -10.13 -10.34
N GLN A 43 3.52 -11.28 -9.66
CA GLN A 43 2.53 -11.67 -8.68
C GLN A 43 2.96 -11.20 -7.29
N ARG A 44 2.24 -10.23 -6.73
CA ARG A 44 2.49 -9.68 -5.38
C ARG A 44 1.42 -10.09 -4.37
N GLN A 45 0.32 -10.67 -4.86
CA GLN A 45 -0.76 -11.25 -4.09
C GLN A 45 -1.10 -12.61 -4.68
N ILE A 46 -1.19 -13.63 -3.83
CA ILE A 46 -1.55 -15.00 -4.22
C ILE A 46 -2.70 -15.47 -3.31
N PRO A 47 -3.77 -16.09 -3.84
CA PRO A 47 -4.80 -16.72 -3.02
C PRO A 47 -4.20 -17.72 -2.02
N ALA A 48 -4.75 -17.77 -0.81
CA ALA A 48 -4.20 -18.56 0.27
C ALA A 48 -4.07 -20.06 -0.09
N PRO A 49 -5.07 -20.72 -0.70
CA PRO A 49 -4.94 -22.13 -1.10
C PRO A 49 -3.76 -22.35 -2.05
N ASP A 50 -3.69 -21.55 -3.12
CA ASP A 50 -2.62 -21.60 -4.12
C ASP A 50 -1.24 -21.37 -3.48
N PHE A 51 -1.15 -20.41 -2.55
CA PHE A 51 0.11 -20.11 -1.88
C PHE A 51 0.58 -21.28 -1.00
N PHE A 52 -0.33 -21.98 -0.29
CA PHE A 52 0.03 -23.17 0.48
C PHE A 52 0.52 -24.31 -0.42
N GLU A 53 -0.15 -24.54 -1.54
CA GLU A 53 0.24 -25.58 -2.52
C GLU A 53 1.62 -25.27 -3.12
N GLN A 54 1.80 -24.06 -3.63
CA GLN A 54 3.05 -23.62 -4.25
C GLN A 54 4.26 -23.65 -3.30
N VAL A 55 4.06 -23.26 -2.03
CA VAL A 55 5.13 -23.36 -1.02
C VAL A 55 5.41 -24.81 -0.65
N THR A 56 4.40 -25.69 -0.69
CA THR A 56 4.61 -27.12 -0.47
C THR A 56 5.53 -27.70 -1.53
N GLU A 57 5.27 -27.39 -2.80
CA GLU A 57 6.13 -27.78 -3.93
C GLU A 57 7.56 -27.24 -3.78
N ASP A 58 7.72 -25.96 -3.45
CA ASP A 58 9.05 -25.34 -3.26
C ASP A 58 9.85 -26.02 -2.13
N LEU A 59 9.17 -26.37 -1.03
CA LEU A 59 9.81 -27.06 0.09
C LEU A 59 10.21 -28.50 -0.29
N GLU A 60 9.42 -29.19 -1.11
CA GLU A 60 9.78 -30.52 -1.61
C GLU A 60 10.99 -30.47 -2.54
N GLU A 61 11.03 -29.51 -3.46
CA GLU A 61 12.18 -29.25 -4.34
C GLU A 61 13.45 -29.00 -3.52
N LEU A 62 13.39 -28.09 -2.54
CA LEU A 62 14.54 -27.78 -1.68
C LEU A 62 14.97 -28.96 -0.80
N ARG A 63 14.03 -29.76 -0.30
CA ARG A 63 14.36 -30.98 0.45
C ARG A 63 15.10 -32.00 -0.42
N SER A 64 14.72 -32.15 -1.70
CA SER A 64 15.42 -33.07 -2.60
C SER A 64 16.87 -32.67 -2.88
N GLU A 65 17.18 -31.37 -2.79
CA GLU A 65 18.53 -30.82 -2.90
C GLU A 65 19.31 -30.83 -1.57
N GLY A 66 18.75 -31.43 -0.51
CA GLY A 66 19.43 -31.65 0.77
C GLY A 66 19.22 -30.56 1.84
N PHE A 67 18.29 -29.63 1.64
CA PHE A 67 17.95 -28.66 2.69
C PHE A 67 17.13 -29.31 3.82
N GLU A 68 17.56 -29.13 5.07
CA GLU A 68 16.85 -29.64 6.25
C GLU A 68 15.64 -28.76 6.60
N LEU A 69 14.46 -29.14 6.08
CA LEU A 69 13.21 -28.40 6.24
C LEU A 69 12.10 -29.29 6.86
N PRO A 70 12.15 -29.56 8.17
CA PRO A 70 11.33 -30.60 8.81
C PRO A 70 9.85 -30.22 9.01
N ARG A 71 9.50 -28.94 8.87
CA ARG A 71 8.14 -28.45 9.12
C ARG A 71 7.29 -28.43 7.86
N THR A 72 5.97 -28.42 8.01
CA THR A 72 5.04 -28.33 6.88
C THR A 72 4.99 -26.91 6.30
N ALA A 73 4.48 -26.76 5.09
CA ALA A 73 4.25 -25.43 4.50
C ALA A 73 3.33 -24.58 5.38
N GLN A 74 2.29 -25.20 5.97
CA GLN A 74 1.36 -24.55 6.88
C GLN A 74 2.08 -23.96 8.10
N ASP A 75 3.01 -24.70 8.69
CA ASP A 75 3.78 -24.25 9.85
C ASP A 75 4.71 -23.08 9.49
N TYR A 76 5.42 -23.18 8.37
CA TYR A 76 6.31 -22.10 7.91
C TYR A 76 5.53 -20.82 7.60
N ILE A 77 4.42 -20.92 6.87
CA ILE A 77 3.58 -19.77 6.52
C ILE A 77 2.95 -19.15 7.77
N ALA A 78 2.50 -19.97 8.73
CA ALA A 78 1.97 -19.48 10.00
C ALA A 78 3.04 -18.73 10.81
N ASP A 79 4.28 -19.24 10.83
CA ASP A 79 5.41 -18.57 11.47
C ASP A 79 5.77 -17.26 10.76
N TRP A 80 5.83 -17.25 9.42
CA TRP A 80 6.08 -16.04 8.63
C TRP A 80 5.02 -14.97 8.88
N ARG A 81 3.75 -15.36 8.97
CA ARG A 81 2.66 -14.44 9.34
C ARG A 81 2.83 -13.93 10.77
N ARG A 82 3.14 -14.79 11.74
CA ARG A 82 3.33 -14.38 13.15
C ARG A 82 4.52 -13.42 13.30
N SER A 83 5.57 -13.59 12.50
CA SER A 83 6.73 -12.70 12.45
C SER A 83 6.49 -11.42 11.63
N GLY A 84 5.28 -11.21 11.11
CA GLY A 84 4.94 -10.02 10.31
C GLY A 84 5.61 -9.99 8.93
N ILE A 85 6.11 -11.12 8.44
CA ILE A 85 6.72 -11.24 7.10
C ILE A 85 5.62 -11.27 6.04
N LEU A 86 4.55 -12.03 6.30
CA LEU A 86 3.38 -12.15 5.44
C LEU A 86 2.19 -11.42 6.03
N ILE A 87 1.48 -10.68 5.17
CA ILE A 87 0.19 -10.07 5.46
C ILE A 87 -0.87 -10.91 4.75
N ARG A 88 -1.94 -11.23 5.48
CA ARG A 88 -3.12 -11.92 4.94
C ARG A 88 -4.23 -10.90 4.75
N ARG A 89 -4.81 -10.84 3.56
CA ARG A 89 -5.88 -9.89 3.24
C ARG A 89 -7.10 -10.58 2.65
N PRO A 90 -8.30 -10.04 2.89
CA PRO A 90 -9.46 -10.43 2.09
C PRO A 90 -9.31 -9.87 0.67
N SER A 91 -9.44 -10.71 -0.36
CA SER A 91 -9.53 -10.23 -1.74
C SER A 91 -10.95 -9.78 -2.06
N THR A 92 -11.09 -8.67 -2.79
CA THR A 92 -12.38 -8.23 -3.34
C THR A 92 -12.69 -8.88 -4.69
N GLN A 93 -11.67 -9.42 -5.37
CA GLN A 93 -11.77 -10.01 -6.71
C GLN A 93 -11.96 -11.53 -6.65
N VAL A 94 -11.26 -12.20 -5.75
CA VAL A 94 -11.36 -13.64 -5.51
C VAL A 94 -12.10 -13.84 -4.20
N ARG A 95 -13.03 -14.80 -4.11
CA ARG A 95 -13.78 -15.12 -2.86
C ARG A 95 -12.89 -15.81 -1.81
N GLU A 96 -11.63 -15.41 -1.71
CA GLU A 96 -10.60 -16.03 -0.91
C GLU A 96 -9.70 -14.97 -0.25
N GLU A 97 -9.02 -15.36 0.82
CA GLU A 97 -7.97 -14.54 1.41
C GLU A 97 -6.69 -14.68 0.58
N THR A 98 -5.94 -13.60 0.41
CA THR A 98 -4.65 -13.58 -0.29
C THR A 98 -3.50 -13.36 0.69
N PHE A 99 -2.31 -13.81 0.31
CA PHE A 99 -1.05 -13.49 0.96
C PHE A 99 -0.24 -12.51 0.13
N GLU A 100 0.45 -11.63 0.82
CA GLU A 100 1.41 -10.68 0.26
C GLU A 100 2.52 -10.36 1.27
N LEU A 101 3.59 -9.76 0.77
CA LEU A 101 4.74 -9.37 1.59
C LEU A 101 4.45 -8.10 2.38
N SER A 102 4.90 -8.07 3.63
CA SER A 102 4.94 -6.82 4.40
C SER A 102 6.01 -5.87 3.87
N PRO A 103 5.91 -4.56 4.16
CA PRO A 103 6.95 -3.59 3.80
C PRO A 103 8.33 -3.98 4.37
N GLY A 104 8.36 -4.54 5.58
CA GLY A 104 9.60 -5.04 6.18
C GLY A 104 10.18 -6.24 5.43
N ALA A 105 9.33 -7.14 4.92
CA ALA A 105 9.80 -8.25 4.10
C ALA A 105 10.37 -7.77 2.76
N LEU A 106 9.69 -6.84 2.09
CA LEU A 106 10.19 -6.20 0.85
C LEU A 106 11.54 -5.53 1.07
N ALA A 107 11.70 -4.80 2.18
CA ALA A 107 12.97 -4.14 2.52
C ALA A 107 14.12 -5.12 2.75
N ALA A 108 13.88 -6.26 3.40
CA ALA A 108 14.91 -7.30 3.56
C ALA A 108 15.33 -7.90 2.21
N MET A 109 14.38 -8.11 1.30
CA MET A 109 14.67 -8.65 -0.02
C MET A 109 15.47 -7.67 -0.87
N GLN A 110 15.10 -6.39 -0.85
CA GLN A 110 15.86 -5.34 -1.52
C GLN A 110 17.30 -5.27 -0.99
N PHE A 111 17.49 -5.32 0.33
CA PHE A 111 18.82 -5.35 0.94
C PHE A 111 19.66 -6.54 0.48
N VAL A 112 19.06 -7.72 0.34
CA VAL A 112 19.78 -8.92 -0.14
C VAL A 112 20.11 -8.80 -1.63
N ASP A 113 19.20 -8.25 -2.45
CA ASP A 113 19.47 -7.98 -3.87
C ASP A 113 20.61 -6.97 -4.05
N GLU A 114 20.68 -5.94 -3.21
CA GLU A 114 21.79 -4.98 -3.18
C GLU A 114 23.14 -5.63 -2.85
N ILE A 115 23.16 -6.65 -1.98
CA ILE A 115 24.37 -7.43 -1.68
C ILE A 115 24.75 -8.31 -2.88
N HIS A 116 23.78 -8.95 -3.53
CA HIS A 116 24.03 -9.85 -4.66
C HIS A 116 24.45 -9.12 -5.93
N THR A 117 23.91 -7.93 -6.13
CA THR A 117 24.20 -7.07 -7.26
C THR A 117 24.71 -5.73 -6.74
N PRO A 118 25.94 -5.65 -6.18
CA PRO A 118 26.47 -4.39 -5.68
C PRO A 118 26.69 -3.44 -6.86
N ARG A 119 25.76 -2.52 -7.06
CA ARG A 119 25.86 -1.50 -8.11
C ARG A 119 26.90 -0.48 -7.64
N ARG A 120 28.05 -0.42 -8.31
CA ARG A 120 29.13 0.54 -8.01
C ARG A 120 28.57 1.95 -8.07
N THR A 121 28.36 2.58 -6.92
CA THR A 121 27.57 3.81 -6.81
C THR A 121 28.30 4.95 -6.12
N VAL A 122 29.63 4.90 -6.05
CA VAL A 122 30.41 6.09 -5.66
C VAL A 122 30.99 6.70 -6.93
N THR A 123 30.17 7.49 -7.62
CA THR A 123 30.60 8.27 -8.80
C THR A 123 30.27 9.74 -8.59
N GLU A 124 31.01 10.60 -9.29
CA GLU A 124 30.83 12.07 -9.43
C GLU A 124 29.35 12.46 -9.63
N SER A 125 28.60 11.58 -10.28
CA SER A 125 27.16 11.59 -10.50
C SER A 125 26.34 11.87 -9.22
N ARG A 126 26.61 11.18 -8.11
CA ARG A 126 25.85 11.34 -6.85
C ARG A 126 26.09 12.68 -6.19
N LEU A 127 27.34 13.15 -6.19
CA LEU A 127 27.66 14.48 -5.64
C LEU A 127 26.97 15.58 -6.45
N ALA A 128 26.97 15.47 -7.78
CA ALA A 128 26.23 16.38 -8.66
C ALA A 128 24.73 16.35 -8.38
N THR A 129 24.13 15.17 -8.20
CA THR A 129 22.71 15.03 -7.83
C THR A 129 22.42 15.69 -6.48
N ILE A 130 23.25 15.46 -5.44
CA ILE A 130 23.10 16.09 -4.12
C ILE A 130 23.23 17.61 -4.23
N GLN A 131 24.20 18.12 -4.99
CA GLN A 131 24.37 19.55 -5.22
C GLN A 131 23.16 20.17 -5.91
N ASN A 132 22.60 19.50 -6.93
CA ASN A 132 21.39 19.94 -7.61
C ASN A 132 20.18 19.93 -6.67
N MET A 133 19.99 18.89 -5.87
CA MET A 133 18.92 18.80 -4.88
C MET A 133 19.04 19.91 -3.81
N LEU A 134 20.26 20.18 -3.32
CA LEU A 134 20.51 21.26 -2.37
C LEU A 134 20.25 22.63 -2.99
N ALA A 135 20.71 22.87 -4.21
CA ALA A 135 20.47 24.13 -4.91
C ALA A 135 18.98 24.35 -5.19
N GLN A 136 18.25 23.29 -5.54
CA GLN A 136 16.81 23.34 -5.73
C GLN A 136 16.08 23.60 -4.41
N LEU A 137 16.44 22.91 -3.32
CA LEU A 137 15.86 23.14 -2.00
C LEU A 137 16.10 24.57 -1.50
N VAL A 138 17.30 25.11 -1.71
CA VAL A 138 17.61 26.53 -1.41
C VAL A 138 16.68 27.45 -2.18
N ALA A 139 16.48 27.23 -3.49
CA ALA A 139 15.59 28.07 -4.29
C ALA A 139 14.11 27.94 -3.88
N GLU A 140 13.64 26.72 -3.57
CA GLU A 140 12.26 26.44 -3.18
C GLU A 140 11.93 27.00 -1.79
N THR A 141 12.90 27.01 -0.87
CA THR A 141 12.72 27.52 0.50
C THR A 141 13.04 29.01 0.64
N ASP A 142 13.56 29.66 -0.40
CA ASP A 142 13.85 31.10 -0.40
C ASP A 142 12.55 31.94 -0.36
N PRO A 143 12.28 32.71 0.70
CA PRO A 143 11.11 33.58 0.78
C PRO A 143 11.28 34.91 0.04
N ASP A 144 12.48 35.27 -0.42
CA ASP A 144 12.77 36.55 -1.06
C ASP A 144 12.57 36.49 -2.59
N ILE A 145 11.74 37.41 -3.09
CA ILE A 145 11.42 37.54 -4.52
C ILE A 145 12.66 37.98 -5.32
N THR A 146 13.48 38.88 -4.77
CA THR A 146 14.64 39.43 -5.50
C THR A 146 15.71 38.35 -5.69
N SER A 147 16.05 37.61 -4.64
CA SER A 147 16.95 36.46 -4.70
C SER A 147 16.47 35.36 -5.67
N ARG A 148 15.17 35.05 -5.67
CA ARG A 148 14.57 34.12 -6.65
C ARG A 148 14.70 34.63 -8.10
N LEU A 149 14.47 35.91 -8.34
CA LEU A 149 14.60 36.52 -9.66
C LEU A 149 16.05 36.42 -10.16
N THR A 150 17.03 36.79 -9.33
CA THR A 150 18.46 36.70 -9.68
C THR A 150 18.87 35.26 -10.00
N THR A 151 18.36 34.28 -9.25
CA THR A 151 18.61 32.86 -9.52
C THR A 151 18.05 32.42 -10.88
N LEU A 152 16.85 32.87 -11.23
CA LEU A 152 16.22 32.57 -12.52
C LEU A 152 16.93 33.26 -13.69
N GLU A 153 17.38 34.50 -13.52
CA GLU A 153 18.17 35.23 -14.51
C GLU A 153 19.52 34.54 -14.76
N ALA A 154 20.20 34.06 -13.71
CA ALA A 154 21.42 33.28 -13.85
C ALA A 154 21.19 31.96 -14.59
N LYS A 155 20.07 31.27 -14.32
CA LYS A 155 19.68 30.06 -15.08
C LYS A 155 19.42 30.37 -16.55
N LYS A 156 18.72 31.47 -16.84
CA LYS A 156 18.46 31.93 -18.21
C LYS A 156 19.77 32.19 -18.95
N ALA A 157 20.69 32.95 -18.37
CA ALA A 157 21.99 33.25 -18.98
C ALA A 157 22.79 31.96 -19.27
N ARG A 158 22.77 30.99 -18.36
CA ARG A 158 23.43 29.69 -18.56
C ARG A 158 22.80 28.87 -19.70
N ILE A 159 21.47 28.88 -19.83
CA ILE A 159 20.77 28.21 -20.93
C ILE A 159 21.07 28.92 -22.27
N GLU A 160 21.10 30.25 -22.28
CA GLU A 160 21.47 31.03 -23.48
C GLU A 160 22.89 30.71 -23.96
N ASP A 161 23.87 30.61 -23.04
CA ASP A 161 25.23 30.17 -23.37
C ASP A 161 25.27 28.74 -23.93
N GLN A 162 24.52 27.80 -23.33
CA GLN A 162 24.42 26.43 -23.84
C GLN A 162 23.81 26.38 -25.25
N ILE A 163 22.77 27.17 -25.52
CA ILE A 163 22.18 27.30 -26.86
C ILE A 163 23.20 27.88 -27.84
N GLN A 164 23.99 28.86 -27.42
CA GLN A 164 25.02 29.45 -28.26
C GLN A 164 26.13 28.44 -28.61
N ARG A 165 26.61 27.66 -27.64
CA ARG A 165 27.58 26.57 -27.88
C ARG A 165 27.02 25.53 -28.85
N LEU A 166 25.77 25.12 -28.67
CA LEU A 166 25.10 24.17 -29.58
C LEU A 166 24.93 24.72 -31.00
N THR A 167 24.57 26.01 -31.14
CA THR A 167 24.45 26.65 -32.47
C THR A 167 25.80 26.82 -33.16
N GLN A 168 26.89 26.87 -32.41
CA GLN A 168 28.27 26.84 -32.91
C GLN A 168 28.77 25.41 -33.24
N GLY A 169 27.95 24.38 -33.00
CA GLY A 169 28.28 22.99 -33.28
C GLY A 169 29.03 22.26 -32.16
N GLU A 170 29.17 22.88 -30.98
CA GLU A 170 29.72 22.20 -29.81
C GLU A 170 28.66 21.29 -29.18
N LEU A 171 28.71 20.00 -29.52
CA LEU A 171 27.82 18.99 -28.96
C LEU A 171 28.52 18.23 -27.83
N GLU A 172 28.07 18.47 -26.60
CA GLU A 172 28.51 17.72 -25.42
C GLU A 172 27.46 16.65 -25.10
N VAL A 173 27.72 15.41 -25.53
CA VAL A 173 26.85 14.26 -25.23
C VAL A 173 27.45 13.49 -24.07
N LEU A 174 26.60 13.02 -23.16
CA LEU A 174 26.99 12.06 -22.13
C LEU A 174 27.59 10.82 -22.80
N ASP A 175 28.75 10.38 -22.34
CA ASP A 175 29.35 9.13 -22.82
C ASP A 175 28.47 7.92 -22.45
N ALA A 176 28.64 6.82 -23.18
CA ALA A 176 27.77 5.65 -23.06
C ALA A 176 27.85 5.00 -21.68
N GLU A 177 29.03 4.96 -21.06
CA GLU A 177 29.22 4.37 -19.74
C GLU A 177 28.47 5.17 -18.68
N ARG A 178 28.62 6.49 -18.67
CA ARG A 178 27.85 7.38 -17.78
C ARG A 178 26.35 7.31 -18.06
N ALA A 179 25.93 7.16 -19.31
CA ALA A 179 24.51 7.01 -19.65
C ALA A 179 23.90 5.71 -19.08
N VAL A 180 24.66 4.61 -19.12
CA VAL A 180 24.28 3.34 -18.47
C VAL A 180 24.19 3.53 -16.94
N GLU A 181 25.17 4.18 -16.32
CA GLU A 181 25.11 4.49 -14.87
C GLU A 181 23.87 5.30 -14.49
N ARG A 182 23.47 6.28 -15.32
CA ARG A 182 22.24 7.07 -15.09
C ARG A 182 20.97 6.24 -15.21
N VAL A 183 20.92 5.27 -16.13
CA VAL A 183 19.80 4.33 -16.21
C VAL A 183 19.72 3.46 -14.95
N ASP A 184 20.86 2.97 -14.46
CA ASP A 184 20.90 2.21 -13.20
C ASP A 184 20.40 3.04 -12.01
N GLU A 185 20.77 4.32 -11.93
CA GLU A 185 20.27 5.26 -10.92
C GLU A 185 18.74 5.42 -10.99
N ILE A 186 18.19 5.63 -12.18
CA ILE A 186 16.73 5.76 -12.38
C ILE A 186 16.01 4.46 -11.97
N LEU A 187 16.52 3.32 -12.40
CA LEU A 187 15.92 2.03 -12.06
C LEU A 187 15.97 1.75 -10.54
N ASN A 188 17.03 2.18 -9.84
CA ASN A 188 17.12 2.07 -8.38
C ASN A 188 16.00 2.87 -7.67
N LEU A 189 15.75 4.10 -8.12
CA LEU A 189 14.68 4.92 -7.55
C LEU A 189 13.31 4.25 -7.72
N VAL A 190 13.09 3.58 -8.86
CA VAL A 190 11.82 2.91 -9.16
C VAL A 190 11.66 1.61 -8.37
N THR A 191 12.74 0.91 -8.03
CA THR A 191 12.67 -0.33 -7.24
C THR A 191 12.21 -0.12 -5.81
N GLU A 192 12.36 1.09 -5.25
CA GLU A 192 11.91 1.43 -3.90
C GLU A 192 10.40 1.67 -3.82
N VAL A 193 9.79 2.14 -4.92
CA VAL A 193 8.39 2.58 -4.96
C VAL A 193 7.39 1.52 -4.48
N PRO A 194 7.50 0.22 -4.84
CA PRO A 194 6.58 -0.80 -4.32
C PRO A 194 6.62 -0.95 -2.79
N SER A 195 7.80 -0.82 -2.17
CA SER A 195 7.96 -0.86 -0.72
C SER A 195 7.31 0.36 -0.07
N ASP A 196 7.46 1.54 -0.67
CA ASP A 196 6.83 2.77 -0.20
C ASP A 196 5.30 2.71 -0.31
N PHE A 197 4.76 2.17 -1.39
CA PHE A 197 3.32 1.93 -1.52
C PHE A 197 2.80 0.93 -0.49
N ALA A 198 3.53 -0.17 -0.25
CA ALA A 198 3.16 -1.11 0.79
C ALA A 198 3.16 -0.45 2.18
N ARG A 199 4.11 0.46 2.45
CA ARG A 199 4.19 1.24 3.69
C ARG A 199 3.01 2.20 3.84
N VAL A 200 2.75 3.03 2.84
CA VAL A 200 1.62 3.98 2.83
C VAL A 200 0.31 3.22 3.09
N ARG A 201 0.11 2.09 2.42
CA ARG A 201 -1.06 1.23 2.63
C ARG A 201 -1.15 0.72 4.07
N GLN A 202 -0.06 0.24 4.66
CA GLN A 202 -0.05 -0.23 6.05
C GLN A 202 -0.32 0.91 7.04
N GLU A 203 0.19 2.11 6.79
CA GLU A 203 -0.06 3.30 7.61
C GLU A 203 -1.55 3.69 7.57
N ILE A 204 -2.15 3.72 6.39
CA ILE A 204 -3.59 3.99 6.20
C ILE A 204 -4.44 2.90 6.89
N GLU A 205 -4.05 1.63 6.80
CA GLU A 205 -4.72 0.52 7.51
C GLU A 205 -4.69 0.71 9.02
N GLY A 206 -3.54 1.10 9.58
CA GLY A 206 -3.38 1.43 10.99
C GLY A 206 -4.28 2.60 11.41
N LEU A 207 -4.26 3.70 10.65
CA LEU A 207 -5.10 4.86 10.90
C LEU A 207 -6.60 4.52 10.89
N ASN A 208 -7.05 3.70 9.94
CA ASN A 208 -8.45 3.23 9.89
C ASN A 208 -8.79 2.34 11.10
N HIS A 209 -7.87 1.50 11.58
CA HIS A 209 -8.06 0.71 12.79
C HIS A 209 -8.19 1.59 14.03
N ASP A 210 -7.23 2.49 14.25
CA ASP A 210 -7.21 3.41 15.39
C ASP A 210 -8.46 4.29 15.43
N LEU A 211 -8.92 4.75 14.26
CA LEU A 211 -10.15 5.53 14.17
C LEU A 211 -11.36 4.69 14.59
N ARG A 212 -11.49 3.44 14.11
CA ARG A 212 -12.59 2.56 14.53
C ARG A 212 -12.56 2.29 16.04
N GLU A 213 -11.40 2.08 16.61
CA GLU A 213 -11.24 1.89 18.06
C GLU A 213 -11.73 3.12 18.83
N LYS A 214 -11.27 4.33 18.46
CA LYS A 214 -11.75 5.59 19.05
C LYS A 214 -13.26 5.76 18.95
N LEU A 215 -13.86 5.35 17.83
CA LEU A 215 -15.31 5.42 17.63
C LEU A 215 -16.10 4.44 18.51
N ILE A 216 -15.53 3.27 18.78
CA ILE A 216 -16.12 2.30 19.70
C ILE A 216 -15.97 2.77 21.15
N ASP A 217 -14.88 3.46 21.47
CA ASP A 217 -14.56 3.97 22.80
C ASP A 217 -15.28 5.26 23.19
N SER A 218 -15.62 6.11 22.22
CA SER A 218 -16.28 7.38 22.52
C SER A 218 -17.69 7.18 23.09
N GLN A 219 -17.94 7.84 24.23
CA GLN A 219 -19.24 7.88 24.91
C GLN A 219 -20.18 8.93 24.28
N ASP A 220 -19.70 9.67 23.28
CA ASP A 220 -20.40 10.79 22.68
C ASP A 220 -21.61 10.37 21.86
N SER A 221 -22.55 11.32 21.74
CA SER A 221 -23.77 11.16 20.97
C SER A 221 -23.45 10.85 19.50
N ARG A 222 -24.26 10.00 18.86
CA ARG A 222 -24.09 9.55 17.47
C ARG A 222 -23.84 10.72 16.50
N SER A 223 -24.47 11.87 16.74
CA SER A 223 -24.37 13.07 15.90
C SER A 223 -23.02 13.76 15.97
N GLN A 224 -22.42 13.85 17.15
CA GLN A 224 -21.11 14.49 17.37
C GLN A 224 -19.97 13.65 16.78
N VAL A 225 -20.10 12.33 16.95
CA VAL A 225 -19.18 11.33 16.38
C VAL A 225 -19.28 11.31 14.86
N LEU A 226 -20.48 11.48 14.29
CA LEU A 226 -20.63 11.62 12.83
C LEU A 226 -19.95 12.88 12.31
N GLU A 227 -20.11 14.02 13.00
CA GLU A 227 -19.53 15.31 12.58
C GLU A 227 -18.00 15.32 12.67
N ASP A 228 -17.43 14.73 13.74
CA ASP A 228 -15.99 14.51 13.86
C ASP A 228 -15.49 13.50 12.81
N VAL A 229 -16.17 12.37 12.58
CA VAL A 229 -15.76 11.40 11.55
C VAL A 229 -15.85 11.95 10.13
N PHE A 230 -16.85 12.77 9.80
CA PHE A 230 -16.93 13.35 8.46
C PHE A 230 -15.85 14.41 8.22
N ARG A 231 -15.39 15.08 9.27
CA ARG A 231 -14.17 15.92 9.25
C ARG A 231 -12.89 15.05 9.21
N ASP A 232 -12.94 13.83 9.74
CA ASP A 232 -11.81 12.89 9.85
C ASP A 232 -11.69 11.89 8.67
N VAL A 233 -12.71 11.69 7.84
CA VAL A 233 -12.59 10.94 6.57
C VAL A 233 -11.66 11.67 5.60
N ASP A 234 -11.61 13.00 5.71
CA ASP A 234 -10.61 13.83 5.05
C ASP A 234 -9.22 13.67 5.71
N ILE A 235 -9.10 13.28 7.00
CA ILE A 235 -7.80 13.05 7.66
C ILE A 235 -7.00 11.89 7.05
N LEU A 236 -7.64 10.85 6.50
CA LEU A 236 -6.88 9.79 5.80
C LEU A 236 -6.20 10.36 4.55
N ALA A 237 -6.88 11.24 3.82
CA ALA A 237 -6.34 11.93 2.66
C ALA A 237 -5.38 13.08 3.01
N ASP A 238 -5.66 13.79 4.11
CA ASP A 238 -4.87 14.90 4.65
C ASP A 238 -3.74 14.43 5.59
N SER A 239 -3.58 13.14 5.81
CA SER A 239 -2.37 12.61 6.44
C SER A 239 -1.16 12.93 5.57
N ASP A 240 0.02 13.08 6.18
CA ASP A 240 1.25 13.33 5.41
C ASP A 240 1.47 12.26 4.33
N ALA A 241 1.27 10.98 4.69
CA ALA A 241 1.33 9.85 3.78
C ALA A 241 0.27 9.91 2.67
N GLY A 242 -0.98 10.26 3.03
CA GLY A 242 -2.08 10.43 2.09
C GLY A 242 -1.82 11.53 1.07
N ARG A 243 -1.42 12.73 1.52
CA ARG A 243 -1.12 13.88 0.64
C ARG A 243 0.02 13.59 -0.32
N SER A 244 1.11 13.02 0.18
CA SER A 244 2.25 12.63 -0.65
C SER A 244 1.84 11.60 -1.71
N PHE A 245 1.04 10.60 -1.32
CA PHE A 245 0.54 9.61 -2.26
C PHE A 245 -0.43 10.20 -3.30
N TYR A 246 -1.37 11.05 -2.90
CA TYR A 246 -2.31 11.68 -3.82
C TYR A 246 -1.62 12.61 -4.81
N GLY A 247 -0.60 13.36 -4.38
CA GLY A 247 0.21 14.20 -5.27
C GLY A 247 0.95 13.36 -6.32
N PHE A 248 1.56 12.25 -5.89
CA PHE A 248 2.19 11.30 -6.80
C PHE A 248 1.18 10.65 -7.76
N TYR A 249 0.05 10.18 -7.25
CA TYR A 249 -0.99 9.50 -8.05
C TYR A 249 -1.61 10.42 -9.09
N ALA A 250 -1.87 11.68 -8.73
CA ALA A 250 -2.38 12.68 -9.65
C ALA A 250 -1.40 12.95 -10.79
N LEU A 251 -0.10 13.07 -10.49
CA LEU A 251 0.94 13.24 -11.51
C LEU A 251 1.01 12.04 -12.47
N LEU A 252 0.84 10.83 -11.95
CA LEU A 252 0.97 9.59 -12.72
C LEU A 252 -0.23 9.30 -13.63
N LEU A 253 -1.41 9.81 -13.26
CA LEU A 253 -2.65 9.70 -14.03
C LEU A 253 -2.87 10.89 -14.99
N ASP A 254 -2.03 11.90 -14.93
CA ASP A 254 -2.07 13.00 -15.89
C ASP A 254 -1.72 12.45 -17.29
N PRO A 255 -2.65 12.50 -18.26
CA PRO A 255 -2.42 11.91 -19.58
C PRO A 255 -1.31 12.63 -20.35
N GLU A 256 -1.12 13.93 -20.15
CA GLU A 256 -0.04 14.69 -20.80
C GLU A 256 1.32 14.22 -20.27
N ARG A 257 1.45 14.12 -18.94
CA ARG A 257 2.66 13.62 -18.28
C ARG A 257 2.96 12.16 -18.62
N GLY A 258 1.92 11.33 -18.73
CA GLY A 258 2.06 9.94 -19.15
C GLY A 258 2.68 9.83 -20.55
N LEU A 259 2.19 10.61 -21.51
CA LEU A 259 2.73 10.65 -22.87
C LEU A 259 4.18 11.18 -22.90
N GLU A 260 4.48 12.25 -22.17
CA GLU A 260 5.86 12.77 -22.02
C GLU A 260 6.81 11.69 -21.47
N PHE A 261 6.35 10.92 -20.47
CA PHE A 261 7.13 9.87 -19.83
C PHE A 261 7.39 8.68 -20.78
N GLU A 262 6.37 8.23 -21.51
CA GLU A 262 6.50 7.17 -22.52
C GLU A 262 7.43 7.59 -23.66
N GLU A 263 7.30 8.83 -24.13
CA GLU A 263 8.19 9.37 -25.15
C GLU A 263 9.63 9.45 -24.65
N ALA A 264 9.86 9.90 -23.42
CA ALA A 264 11.18 9.93 -22.82
C ALA A 264 11.81 8.52 -22.75
N ILE A 265 11.05 7.50 -22.32
CA ILE A 265 11.53 6.11 -22.33
C ILE A 265 11.87 5.67 -23.75
N ARG A 266 10.97 5.89 -24.71
CA ARG A 266 11.19 5.50 -26.12
C ARG A 266 12.47 6.13 -26.65
N THR A 267 12.62 7.45 -26.52
CA THR A 267 13.80 8.19 -26.95
C THR A 267 15.06 7.68 -26.29
N ILE A 268 15.04 7.35 -24.98
CA ILE A 268 16.19 6.76 -24.27
C ILE A 268 16.53 5.39 -24.85
N THR A 269 15.54 4.52 -25.05
CA THR A 269 15.75 3.16 -25.55
C THR A 269 16.18 3.10 -27.02
N ASP A 270 15.93 4.15 -27.79
CA ASP A 270 16.34 4.26 -29.19
C ASP A 270 17.78 4.79 -29.35
N ARG A 271 18.42 5.29 -28.29
CA ARG A 271 19.80 5.80 -28.36
C ARG A 271 20.83 4.66 -28.43
N GLY A 272 21.97 4.92 -29.07
CA GLY A 272 23.03 3.93 -29.25
C GLY A 272 23.56 3.29 -27.95
N PHE A 273 23.63 4.04 -26.85
CA PHE A 273 24.09 3.51 -25.56
C PHE A 273 23.15 2.44 -24.99
N ALA A 274 21.86 2.44 -25.37
CA ALA A 274 20.88 1.48 -24.88
C ALA A 274 21.22 0.03 -25.31
N GLN A 275 22.03 -0.15 -26.35
CA GLN A 275 22.55 -1.46 -26.76
C GLN A 275 23.50 -2.08 -25.73
N GLN A 276 24.08 -1.28 -24.84
CA GLN A 276 24.96 -1.73 -23.76
C GLN A 276 24.17 -2.15 -22.51
N LEU A 277 22.87 -1.83 -22.44
CA LEU A 277 22.03 -2.20 -21.32
C LEU A 277 21.65 -3.70 -21.37
N PRO A 278 21.72 -4.41 -20.23
CA PRO A 278 21.15 -5.75 -20.12
C PRO A 278 19.68 -5.80 -20.54
N ALA A 279 19.26 -6.88 -21.20
CA ALA A 279 17.87 -7.05 -21.65
C ALA A 279 16.83 -6.92 -20.52
N ALA A 280 17.20 -7.28 -19.29
CA ALA A 280 16.36 -7.09 -18.11
C ALA A 280 16.09 -5.61 -17.79
N GLN A 281 17.12 -4.75 -17.88
CA GLN A 281 16.99 -3.31 -17.64
C GLN A 281 16.16 -2.61 -18.71
N LEU A 282 16.35 -2.99 -19.99
CA LEU A 282 15.52 -2.48 -21.09
C LEU A 282 14.04 -2.83 -20.90
N ARG A 283 13.75 -4.07 -20.46
CA ARG A 283 12.37 -4.46 -20.11
C ARG A 283 11.83 -3.67 -18.93
N ALA A 284 12.65 -3.45 -17.89
CA ALA A 284 12.26 -2.68 -16.72
C ALA A 284 11.90 -1.22 -17.09
N LEU A 285 12.72 -0.55 -17.90
CA LEU A 285 12.44 0.80 -18.41
C LEU A 285 11.10 0.86 -19.15
N ARG A 286 10.87 -0.05 -20.10
CA ARG A 286 9.62 -0.08 -20.89
C ARG A 286 8.38 -0.39 -20.07
N ARG A 287 8.51 -1.14 -18.98
CA ARG A 287 7.40 -1.50 -18.10
C ARG A 287 7.23 -0.58 -16.89
N MET A 288 8.13 0.38 -16.71
CA MET A 288 8.16 1.27 -15.55
C MET A 288 6.84 2.00 -15.35
N LEU A 289 6.36 2.74 -16.36
CA LEU A 289 5.12 3.51 -16.23
C LEU A 289 3.89 2.61 -16.00
N PRO A 290 3.64 1.55 -16.80
CA PRO A 290 2.52 0.64 -16.54
C PRO A 290 2.53 0.03 -15.15
N ILE A 291 3.71 -0.40 -14.65
CA ILE A 291 3.85 -0.96 -13.31
C ILE A 291 3.51 0.09 -12.26
N LEU A 292 4.04 1.31 -12.38
CA LEU A 292 3.75 2.39 -11.42
C LEU A 292 2.25 2.71 -11.43
N GLN A 293 1.62 2.80 -12.60
CA GLN A 293 0.20 3.12 -12.74
C GLN A 293 -0.69 2.06 -12.10
N GLU A 294 -0.46 0.78 -12.44
CA GLU A 294 -1.17 -0.36 -11.87
C GLU A 294 -1.11 -0.33 -10.33
N ARG A 295 0.10 -0.13 -9.78
CA ARG A 295 0.32 -0.13 -8.33
C ARG A 295 -0.33 1.07 -7.64
N SER A 296 -0.23 2.24 -8.25
CA SER A 296 -0.85 3.44 -7.70
C SER A 296 -2.38 3.33 -7.75
N THR A 297 -2.95 2.73 -8.79
CA THR A 297 -4.39 2.44 -8.85
C THR A 297 -4.80 1.44 -7.76
N GLU A 298 -4.01 0.40 -7.50
CA GLU A 298 -4.27 -0.57 -6.41
C GLU A 298 -4.37 0.12 -5.05
N VAL A 299 -3.36 0.92 -4.69
CA VAL A 299 -3.34 1.66 -3.40
C VAL A 299 -4.51 2.65 -3.32
N HIS A 300 -4.80 3.36 -4.41
CA HIS A 300 -5.92 4.30 -4.46
C HIS A 300 -7.28 3.61 -4.27
N GLN A 301 -7.47 2.43 -4.87
CA GLN A 301 -8.69 1.63 -4.70
C GLN A 301 -8.85 1.20 -3.24
N ILE A 302 -7.76 0.76 -2.60
CA ILE A 302 -7.75 0.37 -1.18
C ILE A 302 -8.15 1.57 -0.30
N LEU A 303 -7.51 2.72 -0.51
CA LEU A 303 -7.81 3.96 0.22
C LEU A 303 -9.29 4.35 0.05
N THR A 304 -9.79 4.36 -1.18
CA THR A 304 -11.19 4.63 -1.49
C THR A 304 -12.13 3.63 -0.81
N SER A 305 -11.76 2.35 -0.77
CA SER A 305 -12.54 1.29 -0.13
C SER A 305 -12.61 1.49 1.39
N PHE A 306 -11.54 1.94 2.02
CA PHE A 306 -11.50 2.21 3.45
C PHE A 306 -12.38 3.41 3.81
N SER A 307 -12.28 4.52 3.08
CA SER A 307 -13.14 5.68 3.29
C SER A 307 -14.63 5.31 3.16
N ARG A 308 -14.99 4.49 2.17
CA ARG A 308 -16.35 3.96 2.00
C ARG A 308 -16.77 3.01 3.13
N SER A 309 -15.89 2.09 3.52
CA SER A 309 -16.13 1.11 4.59
C SER A 309 -16.37 1.79 5.93
N LEU A 310 -15.56 2.79 6.25
CA LEU A 310 -15.68 3.61 7.45
C LEU A 310 -17.00 4.40 7.45
N ARG A 311 -17.34 5.08 6.35
CA ARG A 311 -18.63 5.78 6.22
C ARG A 311 -19.80 4.83 6.47
N ARG A 312 -19.77 3.63 5.87
CA ARG A 312 -20.80 2.60 6.08
C ARG A 312 -20.84 2.14 7.54
N PHE A 313 -19.69 1.94 8.18
CA PHE A 313 -19.59 1.51 9.57
C PHE A 313 -20.30 2.48 10.52
N VAL A 314 -20.11 3.79 10.34
CA VAL A 314 -20.77 4.80 11.19
C VAL A 314 -22.26 4.97 10.86
N GLN A 315 -22.63 4.83 9.58
CA GLN A 315 -24.03 4.97 9.15
C GLN A 315 -24.91 3.77 9.55
N THR A 316 -24.35 2.55 9.57
CA THR A 316 -25.10 1.33 9.91
C THR A 316 -25.29 1.13 11.42
N GLN A 317 -26.25 0.29 11.82
CA GLN A 317 -26.46 -0.12 13.23
C GLN A 317 -25.26 -0.88 13.82
N ARG A 318 -24.28 -1.26 12.99
CA ARG A 318 -23.09 -2.03 13.36
C ARG A 318 -22.24 -1.33 14.42
N LEU A 319 -22.07 0.00 14.34
CA LEU A 319 -21.38 0.76 15.38
C LEU A 319 -22.11 0.67 16.74
N ALA A 320 -23.45 0.69 16.73
CA ALA A 320 -24.24 0.57 17.96
C ALA A 320 -24.14 -0.83 18.57
N GLU A 321 -24.11 -1.87 17.74
CA GLU A 321 -23.87 -3.27 18.14
C GLU A 321 -22.47 -3.46 18.74
N GLU A 322 -21.43 -2.98 18.05
CA GLU A 322 -20.04 -3.01 18.51
C GLU A 322 -19.86 -2.27 19.84
N ARG A 323 -20.43 -1.06 19.98
CA ARG A 323 -20.43 -0.32 21.26
C ARG A 323 -21.18 -1.05 22.37
N ARG A 324 -22.26 -1.76 22.07
CA ARG A 324 -22.99 -2.57 23.05
C ARG A 324 -22.13 -3.75 23.51
N LEU A 325 -21.56 -4.49 22.56
CA LEU A 325 -20.66 -5.61 22.85
C LEU A 325 -19.46 -5.13 23.68
N HIS A 326 -18.84 -4.02 23.29
CA HIS A 326 -17.70 -3.47 23.99
C HIS A 326 -18.03 -3.03 25.42
N ARG A 327 -19.19 -2.38 25.63
CA ARG A 327 -19.68 -2.06 26.98
C ARG A 327 -19.92 -3.31 27.84
N GLN A 328 -20.52 -4.36 27.27
CA GLN A 328 -20.75 -5.63 27.97
C GLN A 328 -19.43 -6.32 28.35
N LEU A 329 -18.44 -6.33 27.44
CA LEU A 329 -17.10 -6.85 27.71
C LEU A 329 -16.39 -6.07 28.81
N ARG A 330 -16.41 -4.72 28.76
CA ARG A 330 -15.81 -3.88 29.82
C ARG A 330 -16.49 -4.09 31.17
N ALA A 331 -17.82 -4.23 31.20
CA ALA A 331 -18.54 -4.55 32.43
C ALA A 331 -18.11 -5.92 33.00
N ALA A 332 -18.09 -6.95 32.16
CA ALA A 332 -17.66 -8.28 32.57
C ALA A 332 -16.20 -8.31 33.05
N LEU A 333 -15.29 -7.59 32.39
CA LEU A 333 -13.89 -7.46 32.82
C LEU A 333 -13.76 -6.71 34.14
N LYS A 334 -14.54 -5.65 34.36
CA LYS A 334 -14.57 -4.92 35.63
C LYS A 334 -15.04 -5.82 36.77
N ASP A 335 -16.12 -6.56 36.56
CA ASP A 335 -16.66 -7.50 37.55
C ASP A 335 -15.65 -8.63 37.82
N ALA A 336 -15.02 -9.16 36.77
CA ALA A 336 -13.98 -10.19 36.90
C ALA A 336 -12.74 -9.70 37.66
N LEU A 337 -12.29 -8.46 37.45
CA LEU A 337 -11.19 -7.86 38.19
C LEU A 337 -11.50 -7.72 39.68
N GLN A 338 -12.70 -7.26 40.04
CA GLN A 338 -13.14 -7.19 41.44
C GLN A 338 -13.15 -8.57 42.11
N ILE A 339 -13.53 -9.62 41.38
CA ILE A 339 -13.56 -11.00 41.90
C ILE A 339 -12.15 -11.60 41.95
N SER A 340 -11.25 -11.22 41.05
CA SER A 340 -9.88 -11.75 40.98
C SER A 340 -9.02 -11.45 42.21
N GLU A 341 -9.39 -10.44 43.01
CA GLU A 341 -8.75 -10.18 44.31
C GLU A 341 -9.11 -11.22 45.37
N GLN A 342 -10.25 -11.88 45.20
CA GLN A 342 -10.83 -12.83 46.16
C GLN A 342 -10.66 -14.28 45.73
N VAL A 343 -10.42 -14.52 44.43
CA VAL A 343 -10.38 -15.86 43.87
C VAL A 343 -9.21 -16.03 42.92
N ARG A 344 -8.47 -17.13 43.09
CA ARG A 344 -7.30 -17.46 42.25
C ARG A 344 -7.78 -18.11 40.94
N PRO A 345 -7.03 -17.93 39.82
CA PRO A 345 -7.35 -18.56 38.54
C PRO A 345 -7.44 -20.10 38.58
N THR A 346 -6.85 -20.72 39.61
CA THR A 346 -6.80 -22.17 39.82
C THR A 346 -7.90 -22.69 40.74
N ASP A 347 -8.72 -21.81 41.33
CA ASP A 347 -9.76 -22.24 42.26
C ASP A 347 -10.87 -22.94 41.47
N GLN A 348 -11.19 -24.18 41.88
CA GLN A 348 -12.25 -24.97 41.25
C GLN A 348 -13.60 -24.45 41.71
N TYR A 349 -14.46 -24.12 40.74
CA TYR A 349 -15.83 -23.72 41.00
C TYR A 349 -16.80 -24.84 40.63
N ASP A 350 -17.79 -25.05 41.47
CA ASP A 350 -18.92 -25.97 41.25
C ASP A 350 -20.00 -25.31 40.36
N VAL A 351 -19.56 -24.65 39.28
CA VAL A 351 -20.44 -24.05 38.28
C VAL A 351 -20.50 -24.98 37.09
N GLU A 352 -21.58 -25.77 37.03
CA GLU A 352 -21.93 -26.53 35.84
C GLU A 352 -22.39 -25.56 34.75
N LEU A 353 -21.50 -25.23 33.82
CA LEU A 353 -21.83 -24.45 32.64
C LEU A 353 -22.77 -25.26 31.76
N GLN A 354 -24.08 -25.06 31.91
CA GLN A 354 -25.10 -25.74 31.11
C GLN A 354 -24.92 -25.39 29.62
N PRO A 355 -24.53 -26.34 28.75
CA PRO A 355 -24.21 -26.07 27.34
C PRO A 355 -25.39 -25.54 26.53
N SER A 356 -26.62 -25.70 27.03
CA SER A 356 -27.87 -25.32 26.37
C SER A 356 -28.21 -23.83 26.50
N ARG A 357 -27.51 -23.06 27.35
CA ARG A 357 -27.72 -21.60 27.52
C ARG A 357 -26.51 -20.74 27.16
N LEU A 358 -25.37 -21.36 26.88
CA LEU A 358 -24.30 -20.69 26.15
C LEU A 358 -24.67 -20.77 24.67
N PRO A 359 -24.66 -19.67 23.88
CA PRO A 359 -24.43 -19.83 22.45
C PRO A 359 -23.16 -20.66 22.38
N GLN A 360 -23.21 -21.85 21.76
CA GLN A 360 -22.08 -22.79 21.73
C GLN A 360 -20.80 -21.99 21.63
N ILE A 361 -20.01 -21.96 22.71
CA ILE A 361 -18.69 -21.36 22.66
C ILE A 361 -17.90 -22.35 21.84
N ALA A 362 -18.09 -22.23 20.53
CA ALA A 362 -17.24 -22.76 19.52
C ALA A 362 -15.81 -22.48 19.99
N SER A 363 -14.99 -23.52 20.11
CA SER A 363 -13.55 -23.30 20.19
C SER A 363 -13.16 -22.34 19.05
N VAL A 364 -12.01 -21.66 19.14
CA VAL A 364 -11.54 -20.81 18.03
C VAL A 364 -11.58 -21.57 16.68
N SER A 365 -11.47 -22.89 16.72
CA SER A 365 -11.64 -23.82 15.59
C SER A 365 -13.06 -23.91 14.98
N ALA A 366 -14.10 -23.54 15.71
CA ALA A 366 -15.50 -23.51 15.27
C ALA A 366 -16.01 -22.09 14.96
N LEU A 367 -15.18 -21.05 15.15
CA LEU A 367 -15.41 -19.75 14.53
C LEU A 367 -15.30 -19.93 13.01
N ARG A 368 -16.44 -19.90 12.32
CA ARG A 368 -16.42 -19.70 10.87
C ARG A 368 -15.95 -18.29 10.61
N LEU A 369 -14.88 -18.15 9.82
CA LEU A 369 -14.45 -16.85 9.31
C LEU A 369 -15.67 -16.19 8.65
N ASN A 370 -15.94 -14.95 9.04
CA ASN A 370 -16.99 -14.15 8.43
C ASN A 370 -16.77 -14.14 6.92
N ASN A 371 -17.68 -14.74 6.16
CA ASN A 371 -17.65 -14.71 4.71
C ASN A 371 -18.27 -13.39 4.26
N PRO A 372 -17.49 -12.42 3.75
CA PRO A 372 -18.04 -11.14 3.29
C PRO A 372 -19.03 -11.30 2.11
N GLY A 373 -19.13 -12.48 1.49
CA GLY A 373 -20.14 -12.83 0.50
C GLY A 373 -21.56 -13.05 1.06
N ASP A 374 -21.72 -13.35 2.36
CA ASP A 374 -23.03 -13.65 2.97
C ASP A 374 -23.92 -12.40 3.16
N TYR A 375 -23.35 -11.21 2.92
CA TYR A 375 -24.06 -9.92 2.99
C TYR A 375 -24.32 -9.30 1.62
N ARG A 376 -24.26 -10.08 0.54
CA ARG A 376 -24.90 -9.66 -0.71
C ARG A 376 -26.41 -9.71 -0.50
N VAL A 377 -27.01 -8.54 -0.37
CA VAL A 377 -28.37 -8.36 -0.88
C VAL A 377 -28.28 -8.75 -2.34
N GLU A 378 -28.99 -9.81 -2.75
CA GLU A 378 -29.43 -9.91 -4.14
C GLU A 378 -30.25 -8.65 -4.38
N THR A 379 -29.61 -7.57 -4.82
CA THR A 379 -30.31 -6.65 -5.69
C THR A 379 -30.63 -7.52 -6.88
N GLN A 380 -31.87 -8.02 -6.93
CA GLN A 380 -32.47 -8.34 -8.20
C GLN A 380 -32.29 -7.08 -9.03
N LEU A 381 -31.32 -7.12 -9.94
CA LEU A 381 -31.32 -6.24 -11.08
C LEU A 381 -32.64 -6.57 -11.77
N GLU A 382 -33.67 -5.78 -11.49
CA GLU A 382 -34.75 -5.64 -12.46
C GLU A 382 -34.04 -5.11 -13.72
N GLU A 383 -33.76 -6.02 -14.65
CA GLU A 383 -33.49 -5.65 -16.02
C GLU A 383 -34.71 -4.86 -16.48
N ASN A 384 -34.63 -3.53 -16.37
CA ASN A 384 -35.46 -2.68 -17.19
C ASN A 384 -35.05 -2.98 -18.62
N HIS A 385 -35.80 -3.86 -19.28
CA HIS A 385 -35.77 -3.97 -20.72
C HIS A 385 -36.02 -2.56 -21.23
N MET A 386 -34.98 -1.96 -21.80
CA MET A 386 -35.09 -0.74 -22.60
C MET A 386 -36.07 -1.08 -23.71
N GLY A 387 -37.35 -0.77 -23.50
CA GLY A 387 -38.32 -0.72 -24.57
C GLY A 387 -37.72 0.19 -25.63
N VAL A 388 -37.70 -0.27 -26.87
CA VAL A 388 -37.25 0.54 -28.00
C VAL A 388 -38.22 1.71 -28.12
N VAL A 389 -37.89 2.81 -27.44
CA VAL A 389 -38.67 4.05 -27.50
C VAL A 389 -38.49 4.59 -28.90
N SER A 390 -39.60 4.75 -29.62
CA SER A 390 -39.57 5.31 -30.96
C SER A 390 -39.16 6.78 -30.90
N LEU A 391 -38.46 7.28 -31.92
CA LEU A 391 -38.05 8.69 -32.00
C LEU A 391 -39.26 9.65 -31.88
N ALA A 392 -40.45 9.19 -32.26
CA ALA A 392 -41.71 9.93 -32.14
C ALA A 392 -42.15 10.12 -30.67
N GLU A 393 -41.96 9.11 -29.81
CA GLU A 393 -42.30 9.19 -28.39
C GLU A 393 -41.35 10.12 -27.63
N ILE A 394 -40.06 10.13 -27.99
CA ILE A 394 -39.08 11.08 -27.42
C ILE A 394 -39.44 12.53 -27.80
N GLN A 395 -39.87 12.76 -29.04
CA GLN A 395 -40.32 14.10 -29.49
C GLN A 395 -41.61 14.55 -28.79
N GLN A 396 -42.50 13.63 -28.45
CA GLN A 396 -43.72 13.94 -27.70
C GLN A 396 -43.42 14.28 -26.23
N LEU A 397 -42.47 13.57 -25.62
CA LEU A 397 -42.03 13.82 -24.25
C LEU A 397 -41.33 15.19 -24.13
N ALA A 398 -40.47 15.54 -25.10
CA ALA A 398 -39.82 16.85 -25.17
C ALA A 398 -40.84 18.00 -25.31
N ARG A 399 -41.89 17.82 -26.14
CA ARG A 399 -42.97 18.82 -26.27
C ARG A 399 -43.80 18.99 -25.00
N THR A 400 -43.89 17.97 -24.17
CA THR A 400 -44.66 18.04 -22.91
C THR A 400 -43.86 18.77 -21.83
N MET A 401 -42.52 18.66 -21.85
CA MET A 401 -41.65 19.40 -20.94
C MET A 401 -41.44 20.88 -21.32
N ASP A 402 -41.59 21.24 -22.59
CA ASP A 402 -41.55 22.65 -23.03
C ASP A 402 -42.80 23.46 -22.64
N ILE A 403 -43.91 22.80 -22.28
CA ILE A 403 -45.17 23.48 -21.92
C ILE A 403 -45.16 23.98 -20.47
N ASP A 404 -44.35 23.40 -19.58
CA ASP A 404 -44.27 23.81 -18.17
C ASP A 404 -43.32 24.98 -17.88
N MET A 405 -42.55 25.46 -18.88
CA MET A 405 -41.63 26.61 -18.73
C MET A 405 -42.29 27.98 -18.99
N ILE A 406 -43.57 28.03 -19.38
CA ILE A 406 -44.28 29.30 -19.62
C ILE A 406 -45.59 29.34 -18.82
N SER A 407 -45.48 29.71 -17.54
CA SER A 407 -46.57 30.35 -16.81
C SER A 407 -46.02 31.55 -16.03
N PRO A 408 -46.46 32.79 -16.35
CA PRO A 408 -45.90 34.00 -15.76
C PRO A 408 -46.49 34.29 -14.38
N HIS A 409 -45.64 34.86 -13.52
CA HIS A 409 -46.04 35.54 -12.29
C HIS A 409 -47.14 36.58 -12.53
N HIS A 410 -48.20 36.50 -11.72
CA HIS A 410 -49.00 37.65 -11.31
C HIS A 410 -48.91 37.80 -9.79
#